data_AF-A0A1H8AZP0-F1
#
_entry.id   AF-A0A1H8AZP0-F1
#
_cell.length_a   1.000
_cell.length_b   1.000
_cell.length_c   1.000
_cell.angle_alpha   90.00
_cell.angle_beta   90.00
_cell.angle_gamma   90.00
#
_symmetry.space_group_name_H-M   'P 1'
#
loop_
_entity.id
_entity.type
_entity.pdbx_description
1 polymer ?
#
loop_
_entity_poly.entity_id
_entity_poly.type
_entity_poly.pdbx_seq_one_letter_code
_entity_poly.pdbx_strand_id
1 'polypeptide(L)'
;MFLLGDCRISDCEMKNLLILLGKLVINNYPVIILEYNHQLSTELKELMTTVINNLQICSQLENKICDLQTKLDVDLEDEILDQKLEFYTNSLSLKSKRLKELQVDNYQLLAEIGEKVFGRRILSERNEFTNIYLELEELIEKGGCIKDIKMSYKNKEVTNQYSKNKLNYINL
;
A
#
# COMPACT_ATOMS: atom_id res chain seq x y z
N MET A 1 11.97 1.58 7.93
CA MET A 1 11.77 0.75 6.72
C MET A 1 10.29 0.45 6.65
N PHE A 2 9.58 0.97 5.65
CA PHE A 2 8.15 0.71 5.48
C PHE A 2 8.04 -0.72 4.93
N LEU A 3 7.46 -1.65 5.69
CA LEU A 3 7.30 -3.04 5.28
C LEU A 3 5.84 -3.29 4.94
N LEU A 4 5.43 -2.98 3.72
CA LEU A 4 4.08 -3.35 3.26
C LEU A 4 3.87 -4.87 3.43
N GLY A 5 2.72 -5.35 3.92
CA GLY A 5 2.40 -6.78 4.07
C GLY A 5 2.14 -7.49 2.73
N ASP A 6 2.11 -8.83 2.72
CA ASP A 6 1.71 -9.61 1.55
C ASP A 6 0.22 -9.46 1.30
N CYS A 7 -0.14 -8.80 0.20
CA CYS A 7 -1.52 -8.45 -0.09
C CYS A 7 -1.86 -8.88 -1.52
N ARG A 8 -2.69 -9.93 -1.66
CA ARG A 8 -3.47 -10.15 -2.89
C ARG A 8 -4.56 -9.07 -2.94
N ILE A 9 -4.28 -7.97 -3.62
CA ILE A 9 -5.11 -6.75 -3.61
C ILE A 9 -6.15 -6.77 -4.76
N SER A 10 -5.92 -7.61 -5.77
CA SER A 10 -6.78 -7.77 -6.94
C SER A 10 -7.00 -9.24 -7.28
N ASP A 11 -8.10 -9.54 -7.99
CA ASP A 11 -8.30 -10.85 -8.63
C ASP A 11 -7.41 -11.04 -9.87
N CYS A 12 -6.75 -9.96 -10.33
CA CYS A 12 -5.77 -10.02 -11.40
C CYS A 12 -4.37 -10.34 -10.83
N GLU A 13 -3.86 -11.53 -11.12
CA GLU A 13 -2.54 -12.00 -10.68
C GLU A 13 -1.41 -11.09 -11.18
N MET A 14 -1.46 -10.72 -12.46
CA MET A 14 -0.49 -9.80 -13.05
C MET A 14 -0.45 -8.45 -12.32
N LYS A 15 -1.61 -7.90 -11.98
CA LYS A 15 -1.71 -6.65 -11.23
C LYS A 15 -1.10 -6.78 -9.84
N ASN A 16 -1.32 -7.90 -9.15
CA ASN A 16 -0.70 -8.15 -7.84
C ASN A 16 0.83 -8.24 -7.94
N LEU A 17 1.36 -8.88 -8.99
CA LEU A 17 2.80 -8.94 -9.22
C LEU A 17 3.40 -7.56 -9.53
N LEU A 18 2.69 -6.72 -10.29
CA LEU A 18 3.11 -5.33 -10.50
C LEU A 18 3.10 -4.51 -9.21
N ILE A 19 2.09 -4.68 -8.35
CA ILE A 19 2.06 -4.03 -7.03
C ILE A 19 3.21 -4.54 -6.16
N LEU A 20 3.47 -5.85 -6.16
CA LEU A 20 4.57 -6.46 -5.42
C LEU A 20 5.91 -5.90 -5.86
N LEU A 21 6.11 -5.77 -7.17
CA LEU A 21 7.29 -5.17 -7.76
C LEU A 21 7.44 -3.69 -7.35
N GLY A 22 6.38 -2.89 -7.46
CA GLY A 22 6.40 -1.50 -7.01
C GLY A 22 6.69 -1.36 -5.51
N LYS A 23 6.14 -2.26 -4.70
CA LYS A 23 6.42 -2.35 -3.26
C LYS A 23 7.88 -2.66 -2.99
N LEU A 24 8.47 -3.61 -3.72
CA LEU A 24 9.88 -3.96 -3.60
C LEU A 24 10.77 -2.75 -3.93
N VAL A 25 10.40 -1.96 -4.94
CA VAL A 25 11.06 -0.69 -5.26
C VAL A 25 10.96 0.31 -4.12
N ILE A 26 9.78 0.53 -3.55
CA ILE A 26 9.60 1.49 -2.45
C ILE A 26 10.35 1.05 -1.18
N ASN A 27 10.33 -0.24 -0.85
CA ASN A 27 11.03 -0.78 0.32
C ASN A 27 12.55 -0.62 0.20
N ASN A 28 13.07 -0.67 -1.03
CA ASN A 28 14.48 -0.47 -1.36
C ASN A 28 14.81 0.96 -1.85
N TYR A 29 13.90 1.92 -1.67
CA TYR A 29 14.03 3.28 -2.22
C TYR A 29 15.40 3.94 -1.94
N PRO A 30 15.95 3.92 -0.70
CA PRO A 30 17.24 4.56 -0.44
C PRO A 30 18.37 3.98 -1.29
N VAL A 31 18.41 2.66 -1.43
CA VAL A 31 19.44 1.96 -2.21
C VAL A 31 19.28 2.25 -3.69
N ILE A 32 18.03 2.20 -4.19
CA ILE A 32 17.72 2.46 -5.60
C ILE A 32 18.07 3.89 -6.01
N ILE A 33 17.78 4.88 -5.16
CA ILE A 33 18.13 6.27 -5.44
C ILE A 33 19.64 6.50 -5.34
N LEU A 34 20.36 5.81 -4.46
CA LEU A 34 21.81 5.98 -4.35
C LEU A 34 22.57 5.32 -5.50
N GLU A 35 22.19 4.10 -5.87
CA GLU A 35 22.94 3.28 -6.84
C GLU A 35 22.42 3.43 -8.28
N TYR A 36 21.12 3.68 -8.46
CA TYR A 36 20.45 3.59 -9.77
C TYR A 36 19.78 4.90 -10.21
N ASN A 37 20.05 6.03 -9.55
CA ASN A 37 19.42 7.33 -9.85
C ASN A 37 19.42 7.72 -11.34
N HIS A 38 20.49 7.35 -12.05
CA HIS A 38 20.73 7.66 -13.46
C HIS A 38 19.83 6.85 -14.42
N GLN A 39 19.29 5.72 -13.96
CA GLN A 39 18.40 4.84 -14.73
C GLN A 39 16.92 5.18 -14.52
N LEU A 40 16.60 5.94 -13.48
CA LEU A 40 15.25 6.34 -13.14
C LEU A 40 14.86 7.62 -13.91
N SER A 41 13.71 7.59 -14.59
CA SER A 41 13.13 8.84 -15.13
C SER A 41 12.61 9.73 -14.03
N THR A 42 12.52 11.04 -14.31
CA THR A 42 11.87 12.03 -13.44
C THR A 42 10.50 11.58 -12.97
N GLU A 43 9.65 11.14 -13.90
CA GLU A 43 8.30 10.63 -13.60
C GLU A 43 8.31 9.45 -12.61
N LEU A 44 9.25 8.51 -12.73
CA LEU A 44 9.34 7.37 -11.82
C LEU A 44 9.78 7.82 -10.41
N LYS A 45 10.68 8.79 -10.32
CA LYS A 45 11.10 9.39 -9.05
C LYS A 45 9.94 10.13 -8.38
N GLU A 46 9.14 10.86 -9.14
CA GLU A 46 7.94 11.56 -8.66
C GLU A 46 6.89 10.58 -8.12
N LEU A 47 6.63 9.48 -8.84
CA LEU A 47 5.75 8.42 -8.38
C LEU A 47 6.25 7.80 -7.07
N MET A 48 7.53 7.44 -7.01
CA MET A 48 8.15 6.86 -5.81
C MET A 48 8.06 7.80 -4.61
N THR A 49 8.35 9.09 -4.83
CA THR A 49 8.27 10.14 -3.80
C THR A 49 6.83 10.31 -3.31
N THR A 50 5.86 10.32 -4.23
CA THR A 50 4.43 10.42 -3.90
C THR A 50 3.99 9.26 -3.00
N VAL A 51 4.35 8.02 -3.35
CA VAL A 51 4.02 6.85 -2.51
C VAL A 51 4.64 6.96 -1.12
N ILE A 52 5.91 7.36 -1.01
CA ILE A 52 6.57 7.53 0.29
C ILE A 52 5.86 8.58 1.14
N ASN A 53 5.52 9.72 0.57
CA ASN A 53 4.77 10.77 1.26
C ASN A 53 3.40 10.28 1.70
N ASN A 54 2.68 9.56 0.84
CA ASN A 54 1.39 8.99 1.18
C ASN A 54 1.50 7.96 2.32
N LEU A 55 2.53 7.12 2.34
CA LEU A 55 2.76 6.17 3.44
C LEU A 55 2.99 6.89 4.78
N GLN A 56 3.70 8.03 4.76
CA GLN A 56 3.85 8.87 5.95
C GLN A 56 2.50 9.45 6.40
N ILE A 57 1.67 9.91 5.46
CA ILE A 57 0.32 10.42 5.75
C ILE A 57 -0.57 9.31 6.33
N CYS A 58 -0.51 8.09 5.77
CA CYS A 58 -1.26 6.94 6.29
C CYS A 58 -0.90 6.65 7.74
N SER A 59 0.40 6.58 8.06
CA SER A 59 0.86 6.35 9.44
C SER A 59 0.38 7.45 10.40
N GLN A 60 0.38 8.72 9.96
CA GLN A 60 -0.16 9.82 10.76
C GLN A 60 -1.68 9.72 10.96
N LEU A 61 -2.42 9.26 9.95
CA LEU A 61 -3.86 9.05 10.04
C LEU A 61 -4.21 7.88 10.95
N GLU A 62 -3.48 6.76 10.86
CA GLU A 62 -3.63 5.59 11.72
C GLU A 62 -3.44 5.97 13.20
N ASN A 63 -2.38 6.71 13.52
CA ASN A 63 -2.17 7.20 14.89
C ASN A 63 -3.35 8.06 15.38
N LYS A 64 -3.84 8.98 14.55
CA LYS A 64 -5.00 9.83 14.90
C LYS A 64 -6.29 9.03 15.05
N ILE A 65 -6.46 7.96 14.29
CA ILE A 65 -7.61 7.05 14.39
C ILE A 65 -7.54 6.28 15.71
N CYS A 66 -6.38 5.70 16.05
CA CYS A 66 -6.15 5.02 17.32
C CYS A 66 -6.39 5.94 18.52
N ASP A 67 -5.92 7.19 18.46
CA ASP A 67 -6.15 8.19 19.50
C ASP A 67 -7.65 8.50 19.69
N LEU A 68 -8.40 8.60 18.58
CA LEU A 68 -9.84 8.84 18.61
C LEU A 68 -10.62 7.64 19.14
N GLN A 69 -10.22 6.42 18.77
CA GLN A 69 -10.80 5.19 19.29
C GLN A 69 -10.59 5.08 20.81
N THR A 70 -9.36 5.30 21.27
CA THR A 70 -9.03 5.29 22.71
C THR A 70 -9.85 6.33 23.48
N LYS A 71 -10.01 7.54 22.92
CA LYS A 71 -10.84 8.58 23.54
C LYS A 71 -12.30 8.18 23.61
N LEU A 72 -12.86 7.60 22.55
CA LEU A 72 -14.23 7.10 22.56
C LEU A 72 -14.41 5.98 23.58
N ASP A 73 -13.46 5.04 23.69
CA ASP A 73 -13.55 3.92 24.63
C ASP A 73 -13.49 4.39 26.10
N VAL A 74 -12.65 5.37 26.42
CA VAL A 74 -12.56 5.97 27.77
C VAL A 74 -13.76 6.86 28.08
N ASP A 75 -14.18 7.69 27.11
CA ASP A 75 -15.30 8.62 27.26
C ASP A 75 -16.67 7.93 27.24
N LEU A 76 -16.75 6.63 26.88
CA LEU A 76 -17.96 5.81 27.00
C LEU A 76 -18.19 5.28 28.42
N GLU A 77 -17.17 5.29 29.28
CA GLU A 77 -17.28 4.91 30.70
C GLU A 77 -17.79 6.08 31.58
N ASP A 78 -17.63 7.33 31.14
CA ASP A 78 -18.09 8.55 31.81
C ASP A 78 -19.27 9.19 31.04
N GLU A 79 -20.32 9.66 31.74
CA GLU A 79 -21.48 10.32 31.10
C GLU A 79 -21.08 11.62 30.37
N ILE A 80 -20.78 11.50 29.07
CA ILE A 80 -20.42 12.63 28.22
C ILE A 80 -21.60 13.08 27.37
N LEU A 81 -21.77 14.41 27.29
CA LEU A 81 -22.78 15.11 26.50
C LEU A 81 -22.78 14.60 25.04
N ASP A 82 -23.92 14.12 24.56
CA ASP A 82 -24.12 13.48 23.24
C ASP A 82 -23.41 14.18 22.07
N GLN A 83 -23.31 15.52 22.10
CA GLN A 83 -22.65 16.33 21.07
C GLN A 83 -21.14 16.05 20.94
N LYS A 84 -20.44 15.77 22.04
CA LYS A 84 -18.99 15.49 22.02
C LYS A 84 -18.72 14.09 21.46
N LEU A 85 -19.59 13.13 21.79
CA LEU A 85 -19.53 11.77 21.28
C LEU A 85 -19.83 11.71 19.77
N GLU A 86 -20.84 12.45 19.32
CA GLU A 86 -21.15 12.61 17.90
C GLU A 86 -19.96 13.22 17.13
N PHE A 87 -19.33 14.26 17.69
CA PHE A 87 -18.16 14.89 17.08
C PHE A 87 -16.99 13.91 16.89
N TYR A 88 -16.64 13.13 17.92
CA TYR A 88 -15.56 12.15 17.82
C TYR A 88 -15.87 11.02 16.84
N THR A 89 -17.11 10.53 16.84
CA THR A 89 -17.56 9.48 15.92
C THR A 89 -17.48 9.96 14.46
N ASN A 90 -17.95 11.17 14.17
CA ASN A 90 -17.85 11.77 12.85
C ASN A 90 -16.39 11.97 12.40
N SER A 91 -15.54 12.46 13.30
CA SER A 91 -14.11 12.64 13.03
C SER A 91 -13.41 11.31 12.73
N LEU A 92 -13.71 10.27 13.50
CA LEU A 92 -13.19 8.91 13.31
C LEU A 92 -13.61 8.35 11.95
N SER A 93 -14.88 8.48 11.60
CA SER A 93 -15.44 8.03 10.32
C SER A 93 -14.75 8.70 9.13
N LEU A 94 -14.60 10.04 9.16
CA LEU A 94 -13.95 10.80 8.09
C LEU A 94 -12.49 10.40 7.91
N LYS A 95 -11.73 10.26 9.01
CA LYS A 95 -10.31 9.87 8.95
C LYS A 95 -10.14 8.44 8.46
N SER A 96 -10.99 7.53 8.92
CA SER A 96 -10.98 6.13 8.48
C SER A 96 -11.30 6.00 6.99
N LYS A 97 -12.27 6.77 6.50
CA LYS A 97 -12.59 6.85 5.06
C LYS A 97 -11.38 7.36 4.26
N ARG A 98 -10.77 8.46 4.71
CA ARG A 98 -9.59 9.03 4.03
C ARG A 98 -8.40 8.08 4.01
N LEU A 99 -8.16 7.34 5.09
CA LEU A 99 -7.11 6.32 5.16
C LEU A 99 -7.35 5.23 4.10
N LYS A 100 -8.58 4.71 4.00
CA LYS A 100 -8.94 3.70 2.98
C LYS A 100 -8.75 4.21 1.55
N GLU A 101 -9.15 5.45 1.27
CA GLU A 101 -8.95 6.08 -0.05
C GLU A 101 -7.45 6.18 -0.38
N LEU A 102 -6.63 6.67 0.55
CA LEU A 102 -5.18 6.77 0.35
C LEU A 102 -4.49 5.42 0.16
N GLN A 103 -4.94 4.37 0.85
CA GLN A 103 -4.43 3.02 0.65
C GLN A 103 -4.73 2.51 -0.76
N VAL A 104 -5.94 2.77 -1.29
CA VAL A 104 -6.30 2.42 -2.67
C VAL A 104 -5.46 3.19 -3.68
N ASP A 105 -5.31 4.50 -3.49
CA ASP A 105 -4.47 5.34 -4.34
C ASP A 105 -3.01 4.83 -4.35
N ASN A 106 -2.48 4.43 -3.19
CA ASN A 106 -1.14 3.86 -3.08
C ASN A 106 -1.01 2.55 -3.86
N TYR A 107 -1.98 1.65 -3.80
CA TYR A 107 -1.92 0.43 -4.61
C TYR A 107 -1.92 0.72 -6.10
N GLN A 108 -2.66 1.74 -6.54
CA GLN A 108 -2.62 2.20 -7.92
C GLN A 108 -1.24 2.70 -8.33
N LEU A 109 -0.64 3.56 -7.52
CA LEU A 109 0.70 4.08 -7.76
C LEU A 109 1.77 2.98 -7.72
N LEU A 110 1.66 2.01 -6.81
CA LEU A 110 2.58 0.87 -6.74
C LEU A 110 2.50 0.00 -8.00
N ALA A 111 1.30 -0.27 -8.51
CA ALA A 111 1.15 -1.00 -9.78
C ALA A 111 1.81 -0.24 -10.94
N GLU A 112 1.62 1.08 -11.01
CA GLU A 112 2.22 1.93 -12.05
C GLU A 112 3.75 1.98 -11.96
N ILE A 113 4.30 2.09 -10.75
CA ILE A 113 5.75 1.98 -10.51
C ILE A 113 6.25 0.62 -10.99
N GLY A 114 5.57 -0.47 -10.62
CA GLY A 114 5.91 -1.82 -11.04
C GLY A 114 5.92 -1.97 -12.56
N GLU A 115 4.91 -1.45 -13.25
CA GLU A 115 4.83 -1.48 -14.71
C GLU A 115 6.01 -0.75 -15.37
N LYS A 116 6.31 0.47 -14.90
CA LYS A 116 7.44 1.27 -15.44
C LYS A 116 8.79 0.60 -15.17
N VAL A 117 8.95 -0.03 -14.01
CA VAL A 117 10.17 -0.72 -13.61
C VAL A 117 10.38 -2.01 -14.42
N PHE A 118 9.32 -2.82 -14.55
CA PHE A 118 9.32 -4.01 -15.39
C PHE A 118 9.61 -3.69 -16.86
N GLY A 119 8.89 -2.71 -17.43
CA GLY A 119 9.04 -2.31 -18.84
C GLY A 119 10.45 -1.82 -19.20
N ARG A 120 11.19 -1.27 -18.22
CA ARG A 120 12.58 -0.81 -18.41
C ARG A 120 13.64 -1.78 -17.89
N ARG A 121 13.24 -2.92 -17.31
CA ARG A 121 14.14 -3.91 -16.71
C ARG A 121 15.10 -3.31 -15.67
N ILE A 122 14.65 -2.28 -14.96
CA ILE A 122 15.43 -1.67 -13.88
C ILE A 122 15.67 -2.73 -12.79
N LEU A 123 16.90 -2.85 -12.27
CA LEU A 123 17.27 -3.79 -11.20
C LEU A 123 17.16 -5.28 -11.58
N SER A 124 17.21 -5.62 -12.88
CA SER A 124 17.10 -7.01 -13.36
C SER A 124 18.21 -7.94 -12.86
N GLU A 125 19.35 -7.39 -12.45
CA GLU A 125 20.49 -8.09 -11.86
C GLU A 125 20.30 -8.48 -10.38
N ARG A 126 19.26 -7.97 -9.72
CA ARG A 126 18.93 -8.32 -8.33
C ARG A 126 17.91 -9.47 -8.30
N ASN A 127 18.30 -10.59 -7.69
CA ASN A 127 17.49 -11.83 -7.64
C ASN A 127 16.03 -11.62 -7.21
N GLU A 128 15.79 -10.74 -6.22
CA GLU A 128 14.45 -10.41 -5.71
C GLU A 128 13.54 -9.78 -6.78
N PHE A 129 14.10 -9.03 -7.73
CA PHE A 129 13.37 -8.45 -8.87
C PHE A 129 13.25 -9.48 -10.01
N THR A 130 14.33 -10.24 -10.26
CA THR A 130 14.39 -11.23 -11.34
C THR A 130 13.27 -12.26 -11.23
N ASN A 131 12.99 -12.77 -10.03
CA ASN A 131 11.93 -13.76 -9.83
C ASN A 131 10.55 -13.21 -10.24
N ILE A 132 10.23 -11.98 -9.84
CA ILE A 132 8.96 -11.33 -10.18
C ILE A 132 8.88 -11.06 -11.70
N TYR A 133 10.01 -10.73 -12.34
CA TYR A 133 10.07 -10.52 -13.78
C TYR A 133 9.75 -11.79 -14.57
N LEU A 134 10.31 -12.94 -14.16
CA LEU A 134 10.04 -14.22 -14.80
C LEU A 134 8.57 -14.62 -14.67
N GLU A 135 7.97 -14.42 -13.50
CA GLU A 135 6.54 -14.70 -13.29
C GLU A 135 5.64 -13.78 -14.14
N LEU A 136 5.98 -12.49 -14.24
CA LEU A 136 5.26 -11.54 -15.11
C LEU A 136 5.36 -11.92 -16.59
N GLU A 137 6.53 -12.36 -17.06
CA GLU A 137 6.74 -12.84 -18.43
C GLU A 137 5.91 -14.07 -18.72
N GLU A 138 5.93 -15.06 -17.82
CA GLU A 138 5.16 -16.30 -17.99
C GLU A 138 3.66 -16.01 -18.12
N LEU A 139 3.13 -15.05 -17.35
CA LEU A 139 1.74 -14.61 -17.47
C LEU A 139 1.46 -13.91 -18.81
N ILE A 140 2.40 -13.13 -19.33
CA ILE A 140 2.27 -12.48 -20.65
C ILE A 140 2.27 -13.53 -21.76
N GLU A 141 3.17 -14.51 -21.69
CA GLU A 141 3.26 -15.60 -22.67
C GLU A 141 2.00 -16.47 -22.71
N LYS A 142 1.34 -16.65 -21.57
CA LYS A 142 0.04 -17.34 -21.46
C LYS A 142 -1.15 -16.51 -21.97
N GLY A 143 -0.90 -15.33 -22.53
CA GLY A 143 -1.93 -14.44 -23.10
C GLY A 143 -2.46 -13.38 -22.14
N GLY A 144 -1.81 -13.16 -21.00
CA GLY A 144 -2.10 -12.03 -20.12
C GLY A 144 -1.72 -10.69 -20.77
N CYS A 145 -2.61 -9.71 -20.76
CA CYS A 145 -2.33 -8.38 -21.29
C CYS A 145 -2.23 -7.34 -20.17
N ILE A 146 -1.14 -6.54 -20.20
CA ILE A 146 -0.99 -5.36 -19.32
C ILE A 146 -2.10 -4.33 -19.59
N LYS A 147 -2.60 -4.25 -20.83
CA LYS A 147 -3.63 -3.27 -21.23
C LYS A 147 -5.03 -3.58 -20.69
N ASP A 148 -5.28 -4.80 -20.23
CA ASP A 148 -6.59 -5.21 -19.68
C ASP A 148 -6.73 -4.93 -18.18
N ILE A 149 -5.75 -4.25 -17.56
CA ILE A 149 -5.80 -3.79 -16.18
C ILE A 149 -6.79 -2.60 -16.09
N LYS A 150 -8.08 -2.89 -16.07
CA LYS A 150 -9.08 -1.92 -15.58
C LYS A 150 -8.71 -1.60 -14.11
N MET A 151 -8.31 -0.36 -13.85
CA MET A 151 -7.81 0.17 -12.57
C MET A 151 -8.86 0.21 -11.44
N SER A 152 -9.89 -0.63 -11.42
CA SER A 152 -10.84 -0.66 -10.29
C SER A 152 -10.35 -1.63 -9.21
N TYR A 153 -9.97 -1.08 -8.07
CA TYR A 153 -9.67 -1.84 -6.86
C TYR A 153 -10.95 -2.06 -6.07
N LYS A 154 -11.27 -3.32 -5.75
CA LYS A 154 -12.29 -3.66 -4.77
C LYS A 154 -11.59 -4.29 -3.57
N ASN A 155 -11.66 -3.64 -2.41
CA ASN A 155 -11.27 -4.25 -1.15
C ASN A 155 -12.08 -5.54 -0.98
N LYS A 156 -11.43 -6.70 -0.99
CA LYS A 156 -11.99 -7.88 -0.33
C LYS A 156 -11.77 -7.66 1.17
N GLU A 157 -12.86 -7.66 1.93
CA GLU A 157 -12.77 -7.73 3.39
C GLU A 157 -12.02 -9.00 3.76
N VAL A 158 -10.80 -8.85 4.25
CA VAL A 158 -10.06 -9.96 4.87
C VAL A 158 -10.71 -10.20 6.22
N THR A 159 -11.64 -11.15 6.29
CA THR A 159 -12.07 -11.72 7.57
C THR A 159 -10.89 -12.47 8.18
N ASN A 160 -10.16 -11.79 9.05
CA ASN A 160 -9.06 -12.36 9.81
C ASN A 160 -9.63 -13.31 10.88
N GLN A 161 -9.66 -14.60 10.59
CA GLN A 161 -10.11 -15.65 11.51
C GLN A 161 -8.97 -16.21 12.38
N TYR A 162 -7.94 -15.42 12.66
CA TYR A 162 -6.87 -15.76 13.60
C TYR A 162 -6.75 -14.69 14.67
N SER A 163 -7.54 -14.85 15.72
CA SER A 163 -7.25 -14.25 17.03
C SER A 163 -6.36 -15.19 17.83
N LYS A 164 -5.47 -14.58 18.63
CA LYS A 164 -4.59 -15.18 19.65
C LYS A 164 -3.25 -15.71 19.15
N ASN A 165 -2.31 -14.80 18.94
CA ASN A 165 -1.07 -14.80 19.72
C ASN A 165 -0.49 -13.37 19.76
N LYS A 166 -0.30 -12.86 20.99
CA LYS A 166 0.37 -11.59 21.27
C LYS A 166 1.84 -11.71 20.82
N LEU A 167 2.14 -11.10 19.69
CA LEU A 167 3.48 -10.62 19.32
C LEU A 167 3.25 -9.30 18.58
N ASN A 168 3.95 -8.25 18.99
CA ASN A 168 3.85 -6.92 18.41
C ASN A 168 4.25 -6.96 16.93
N TYR A 169 3.26 -7.12 16.05
CA TYR A 169 3.38 -6.87 14.63
C TYR A 169 2.63 -5.57 14.33
N ILE A 170 3.33 -4.61 13.73
CA ILE A 170 2.68 -3.48 13.07
C ILE A 170 1.93 -4.09 11.89
N ASN A 171 0.61 -4.16 11.99
CA ASN A 171 -0.23 -4.57 10.86
C ASN A 171 -0.17 -3.45 9.82
N LEU A 172 0.56 -3.73 8.73
CA LEU A 172 0.70 -2.93 7.50
C LEU A 172 -0.06 -3.61 6.37
#